data_AF-A0A8S0VEL4-F1
#
_entry.id   AF-A0A8S0VEL4-F1
#
_cell.length_a   1.000
_cell.length_b   1.000
_cell.length_c   1.000
_cell.angle_alpha   90.00
_cell.angle_beta   90.00
_cell.angle_gamma   90.00
#
_symmetry.space_group_name_H-M   'P 1'
#
loop_
_entity.id
_entity.type
_entity.pdbx_description
1 polymer ?
#
loop_
_entity_poly.entity_id
_entity_poly.type
_entity_poly.pdbx_seq_one_letter_code
_entity_poly.pdbx_strand_id
1 'polypeptide(L)' 'KPQGVCARVAIGQVLLSVRCKDSNSNHAQEALRRAKFKFPSHQKIIVSRKWGFTKYSRPDYIKWKSENRIISDGVNAK' A
#
# COMPACT_ATOMS: atom_id res chain seq x y z
N LYS A 1 -26.23 14.65 -21.90
CA LYS A 1 -26.20 14.65 -20.42
C LYS A 1 -25.00 13.83 -19.96
N PRO A 2 -24.21 14.25 -18.96
CA PRO A 2 -23.09 13.46 -18.45
C PRO A 2 -23.61 12.15 -17.83
N GLN A 3 -22.95 11.02 -18.13
CA GLN A 3 -23.40 9.67 -17.72
C GLN A 3 -22.64 9.10 -16.51
N GLY A 4 -21.43 9.60 -16.22
CA GLY A 4 -20.62 9.10 -15.11
C GLY A 4 -19.24 9.75 -15.04
N VAL A 5 -18.44 9.30 -14.07
CA VAL A 5 -17.06 9.74 -13.84
C VAL A 5 -16.10 8.56 -14.00
N CYS A 6 -14.85 8.85 -14.40
CA CYS A 6 -13.79 7.85 -14.52
C CYS A 6 -12.50 8.32 -13.85
N ALA A 7 -11.71 7.38 -13.33
CA ALA A 7 -10.37 7.65 -12.83
C ALA A 7 -9.35 7.42 -13.97
N ARG A 8 -8.49 8.41 -14.21
CA ARG A 8 -7.36 8.28 -15.14
C ARG A 8 -6.17 7.66 -14.42
N VAL A 9 -5.61 6.59 -14.99
CA VAL A 9 -4.56 5.79 -14.37
C VAL A 9 -3.38 5.67 -15.33
N ALA A 10 -2.17 6.02 -14.87
CA ALA A 10 -0.94 5.86 -15.62
C ALA A 10 -0.28 4.49 -15.36
N ILE A 11 0.64 4.09 -16.25
CA ILE A 11 1.43 2.87 -16.07
C ILE A 11 2.30 3.00 -14.82
N GLY A 12 2.26 2.00 -13.94
CA GLY A 12 3.00 2.00 -12.67
C GLY A 12 2.34 2.77 -11.53
N GLN A 13 1.17 3.38 -11.78
CA GLN A 13 0.40 4.04 -10.72
C GLN A 13 -0.24 3.00 -9.79
N VAL A 14 -0.12 3.22 -8.48
CA VAL A 14 -0.75 2.38 -7.47
C VAL A 14 -2.24 2.72 -7.39
N LEU A 15 -3.09 1.71 -7.58
CA LEU A 15 -4.55 1.84 -7.47
C LEU A 15 -5.05 1.65 -6.04
N LEU A 16 -4.62 0.55 -5.41
CA LEU A 16 -5.03 0.14 -4.07
C LEU A 16 -3.79 -0.19 -3.25
N SER A 17 -3.79 0.26 -2.01
CA SER A 17 -2.77 -0.05 -1.02
C SER A 17 -3.43 -0.55 0.27
N VAL A 18 -2.88 -1.62 0.85
CA VAL A 18 -3.38 -2.22 2.08
C VAL A 18 -2.22 -2.37 3.06
N ARG A 19 -2.45 -2.03 4.33
CA ARG A 19 -1.51 -2.24 5.44
C ARG A 19 -2.11 -3.30 6.36
N CYS A 20 -1.36 -4.38 6.58
CA CYS A 20 -1.73 -5.45 7.50
C CYS A 20 -0.53 -5.92 8.30
N LYS A 21 -0.77 -6.71 9.35
CA LYS A 21 0.30 -7.47 10.03
C LYS A 21 0.86 -8.51 9.07
N ASP A 22 2.12 -8.88 9.26
CA ASP A 22 2.81 -9.84 8.37
C ASP A 22 2.13 -11.22 8.36
N SER A 23 1.48 -11.61 9.47
CA SER A 23 0.65 -12.83 9.58
C SER A 23 -0.50 -12.87 8.56
N ASN A 24 -1.05 -11.72 8.18
CA ASN A 24 -2.23 -11.62 7.33
C ASN A 24 -1.87 -11.31 5.86
N SER A 25 -0.58 -11.32 5.53
CA SER A 25 -0.08 -10.98 4.19
C SER A 25 -0.68 -11.85 3.09
N ASN A 26 -0.82 -13.16 3.31
CA ASN A 26 -1.42 -14.08 2.34
C ASN A 26 -2.90 -13.75 2.07
N HIS A 27 -3.66 -13.46 3.13
CA HIS A 27 -5.07 -13.07 3.01
C HIS A 27 -5.23 -11.74 2.27
N ALA A 28 -4.34 -10.78 2.54
CA ALA A 28 -4.35 -9.49 1.84
C ALA A 28 -4.02 -9.64 0.35
N GLN A 29 -3.06 -10.49 -0.01
CA GLN A 29 -2.73 -10.78 -1.41
C GLN A 29 -3.91 -11.43 -2.14
N GLU A 30 -4.59 -12.39 -1.53
CA GLU A 30 -5.77 -13.04 -2.11
C GLU A 30 -6.94 -12.06 -2.27
N ALA A 31 -7.17 -11.17 -1.30
CA ALA A 31 -8.18 -10.12 -1.41
C ALA A 31 -7.90 -9.18 -2.59
N LEU A 32 -6.65 -8.75 -2.79
CA LEU A 32 -6.25 -7.92 -3.92
C LEU A 32 -6.35 -8.68 -5.25
N ARG A 33 -6.06 -9.99 -5.26
CA ARG A 33 -6.26 -10.85 -6.44
C ARG A 33 -7.73 -10.92 -6.84
N ARG A 34 -8.64 -11.03 -5.87
CA ARG A 34 -10.08 -11.00 -6.13
C ARG A 34 -10.56 -9.63 -6.61
N ALA A 35 -10.06 -8.55 -6.01
CA ALA A 35 -10.38 -7.19 -6.42
C ALA A 35 -9.91 -6.89 -7.85
N LYS A 36 -8.76 -7.43 -8.27
CA LYS A 36 -8.22 -7.30 -9.63
C LYS A 36 -9.24 -7.70 -10.71
N PHE A 37 -10.10 -8.70 -10.47
CA PHE A 37 -11.13 -9.12 -11.44
C PHE A 37 -12.21 -8.06 -11.72
N LYS A 38 -12.32 -7.02 -10.89
CA LYS A 38 -13.27 -5.92 -11.09
C LYS A 38 -12.69 -4.77 -11.90
N PHE A 39 -11.38 -4.76 -12.14
CA PHE A 39 -10.71 -3.75 -12.94
C PHE A 39 -10.40 -4.29 -14.33
N PRO A 40 -10.57 -3.48 -15.38
CA PRO A 40 -10.12 -3.86 -16.72
C PRO A 40 -8.58 -3.89 -16.76
N SER A 41 -8.01 -4.68 -17.67
CA SER A 41 -6.56 -4.81 -17.90
C SER A 41 -5.79 -5.66 -16.87
N HIS A 42 -4.46 -5.64 -16.96
CA HIS A 42 -3.56 -6.45 -16.14
C HIS A 42 -2.91 -5.63 -15.02
N GLN A 43 -3.32 -5.89 -13.77
CA GLN A 43 -2.73 -5.29 -12.57
C GLN A 43 -1.74 -6.24 -11.90
N LYS A 44 -0.63 -5.69 -11.38
CA LYS A 44 0.35 -6.44 -10.60
C LYS A 44 0.11 -6.23 -9.10
N ILE A 45 0.14 -7.31 -8.34
CA ILE A 45 0.12 -7.27 -6.88
C ILE A 45 1.58 -7.28 -6.42
N ILE A 46 1.96 -6.30 -5.60
CA ILE A 46 3.33 -6.15 -5.11
C ILE A 46 3.33 -6.05 -3.60
N VAL A 47 4.33 -6.67 -2.97
CA VAL A 47 4.60 -6.46 -1.55
C VAL A 47 5.63 -5.34 -1.43
N SER A 48 5.26 -4.25 -0.75
CA SER A 48 6.14 -3.11 -0.56
C SER A 48 7.28 -3.45 0.40
N ARG A 49 8.48 -2.94 0.10
CA ARG A 49 9.65 -2.96 1.01
C ARG A 49 9.57 -1.88 2.10
N LYS A 50 8.59 -0.98 2.01
CA LYS A 50 8.39 0.12 2.96
C LYS A 50 7.63 -0.34 4.19
N TRP A 51 7.76 0.41 5.29
CA TRP A 51 6.99 0.18 6.51
C TRP A 51 5.58 0.77 6.37
N GLY A 52 4.62 -0.07 5.95
CA GLY A 52 3.23 0.37 5.75
C GLY A 52 3.12 1.48 4.69
N PHE A 53 2.46 2.58 5.03
CA PHE A 53 2.27 3.74 4.14
C PHE A 53 3.30 4.86 4.35
N THR A 54 4.39 4.54 5.06
CA THR A 54 5.50 5.49 5.24
C THR A 54 6.42 5.50 4.01
N LYS A 55 7.31 6.49 3.96
CA LYS A 55 8.35 6.59 2.91
C LYS A 55 9.55 5.69 3.21
N TYR A 56 9.66 5.20 4.44
CA TYR A 56 10.85 4.53 4.98
C TYR A 56 10.83 3.03 4.71
N SER A 57 12.00 2.45 4.51
CA SER A 57 12.13 0.99 4.37
C SER A 57 11.87 0.30 5.72
N ARG A 58 11.50 -0.98 5.70
CA ARG A 58 11.32 -1.78 6.92
C ARG A 58 12.54 -1.75 7.87
N PRO A 59 13.79 -2.00 7.41
CA PRO A 59 14.95 -1.96 8.32
C PRO A 59 15.25 -0.56 8.85
N ASP A 60 15.17 0.48 8.00
CA ASP A 60 15.44 1.85 8.42
C ASP A 60 14.43 2.33 9.46
N TYR A 61 13.16 1.96 9.28
CA TYR A 61 12.10 2.30 10.22
C TYR A 61 12.36 1.70 11.61
N ILE A 62 12.78 0.43 11.68
CA ILE A 62 13.07 -0.24 12.95
C ILE A 62 14.25 0.45 13.64
N LYS A 63 15.31 0.76 12.88
CA LYS A 63 16.49 1.47 13.41
C LYS A 63 16.13 2.84 13.95
N TRP A 64 15.49 3.70 13.15
CA TRP A 64 15.14 5.05 13.60
C TRP A 64 14.08 5.08 14.70
N LYS A 65 13.23 4.05 14.78
CA LYS A 65 12.34 3.87 15.93
C LYS A 65 13.12 3.57 17.20
N SER A 66 14.16 2.72 17.14
CA SER A 66 15.03 2.47 18.31
C SER A 66 15.85 3.69 18.71
N GLU A 67 16.23 4.53 17.74
CA GLU A 67 16.93 5.80 17.97
C GLU A 67 16.00 6.95 18.41
N ASN A 68 14.69 6.69 18.59
CA ASN A 68 13.66 7.71 18.90
C ASN A 68 13.62 8.91 17.94
N ARG A 69 14.05 8.71 16.68
CA ARG A 69 14.06 9.75 15.65
C ARG A 69 12.73 9.89 14.92
N ILE A 70 11.84 8.90 15.05
CA ILE A 70 10.52 8.88 14.42
C ILE A 70 9.48 9.45 15.38
N ILE A 71 8.72 10.44 14.91
CA ILE A 71 7.61 11.02 15.66
C ILE A 71 6.30 10.42 15.13
N SER A 72 5.50 9.85 16.03
CA SER A 72 4.18 9.34 15.67
C SER A 72 3.20 10.49 15.43
N ASP A 73 2.58 10.54 14.26
CA ASP A 73 1.51 11.48 13.88
C ASP A 73 0.13 10.80 13.96
N GLY A 74 -0.04 9.90 14.95
CA GLY A 74 -1.20 9.03 15.10
C GLY A 74 -1.24 7.87 14.10
N VAL A 75 -1.46 8.15 12.81
CA VAL A 75 -1.59 7.12 11.75
C VAL A 75 -0.29 6.91 10.97
N ASN A 76 0.45 8.01 10.79
CA ASN A 76 1.70 8.06 10.05
C ASN A 76 2.89 8.35 10.98
N ALA A 77 4.09 8.26 10.41
CA ALA A 77 5.35 8.61 11.05
C ALA A 77 5.92 9.85 10.36
N LYS A 78 6.29 10.86 11.14
CA LYS A 78 7.12 11.98 10.71
C LYS A 78 8.57 11.64 11.01
#